data_AF-A0A925KGM7-F1
#
_entry.id   AF-A0A925KGM7-F1
#
_cell.length_a   1.000
_cell.length_b   1.000
_cell.length_c   1.000
_cell.angle_alpha   90.00
_cell.angle_beta   90.00
_cell.angle_gamma   90.00
#
_symmetry.space_group_name_H-M   'P 1'
#
loop_
_entity.id
_entity.type
_entity.pdbx_description
1 polymer ?
#
loop_
_entity_poly.entity_id
_entity_poly.type
_entity_poly.pdbx_seq_one_letter_code
_entity_poly.pdbx_strand_id
1 'polypeptide(L)'
;LIGRGIAGLYARDAVGVAGRAQAEALFAPTGATLWVAREADLDAVTALSGSGPAYVFYVLEAMMQAAVEMGLSPEQGRSLAQATFDGGTALAMASPLSPATLRAQVTSQGGTTHAAISSLEAAGVKAAFVKALSAARQRAVELGDEFG
;
A
#
# COMPACT_ATOMS: atom_id res chain seq x y z
N LEU A 1 -4.22 -1.13 -17.89
CA LEU A 1 -3.33 -1.46 -16.75
C LEU A 1 -2.04 -0.66 -16.90
N ILE A 2 -1.49 -0.11 -15.80
CA ILE A 2 -0.26 0.72 -15.85
C ILE A 2 1.03 -0.07 -15.59
N GLY A 3 0.96 -1.40 -15.46
CA GLY A 3 2.12 -2.27 -15.28
C GLY A 3 2.87 -2.12 -13.95
N ARG A 4 2.26 -1.48 -12.94
CA ARG A 4 2.85 -1.24 -11.61
C ARG A 4 2.13 -2.00 -10.50
N GLY A 5 1.53 -3.14 -10.82
CA GLY A 5 0.92 -4.05 -9.85
C GLY A 5 1.96 -4.93 -9.15
N ILE A 6 1.49 -5.71 -8.17
CA ILE A 6 2.26 -6.82 -7.61
C ILE A 6 1.34 -8.02 -7.36
N ALA A 7 1.71 -9.18 -7.89
CA ALA A 7 0.97 -10.43 -7.75
C ALA A 7 1.67 -11.38 -6.76
N GLY A 8 0.93 -11.91 -5.79
CA GLY A 8 1.41 -12.98 -4.92
C GLY A 8 1.29 -14.32 -5.63
N LEU A 9 2.35 -15.12 -5.58
CA LEU A 9 2.40 -16.45 -6.19
C LEU A 9 2.73 -17.50 -5.13
N TYR A 10 1.99 -18.61 -5.18
CA TYR A 10 2.28 -19.83 -4.43
C TYR A 10 2.25 -21.01 -5.39
N ALA A 11 3.10 -22.00 -5.15
CA ALA A 11 3.04 -23.26 -5.87
C ALA A 11 3.48 -24.41 -4.96
N ARG A 12 2.77 -25.54 -5.10
CA ARG A 12 3.11 -26.81 -4.45
C ARG A 12 4.43 -27.36 -5.00
N ASP A 13 5.08 -28.25 -4.24
CA ASP A 13 6.41 -28.80 -4.57
C ASP A 13 6.49 -29.52 -5.92
N ALA A 14 5.34 -30.00 -6.44
CA ALA A 14 5.24 -30.60 -7.76
C ALA A 14 5.56 -29.61 -8.91
N VAL A 15 5.46 -28.30 -8.67
CA VAL A 15 5.78 -27.26 -9.65
C VAL A 15 7.27 -26.90 -9.54
N GLY A 16 8.05 -27.46 -10.45
CA GLY A 16 9.48 -27.17 -10.56
C GLY A 16 9.78 -25.75 -11.08
N VAL A 17 11.07 -25.43 -11.17
CA VAL A 17 11.60 -24.11 -11.56
C VAL A 17 11.03 -23.61 -12.89
N ALA A 18 10.91 -24.49 -13.89
CA ALA A 18 10.37 -24.12 -15.20
C ALA A 18 8.91 -23.67 -15.14
N GLY A 19 8.07 -24.31 -14.31
CA GLY A 19 6.67 -23.92 -14.12
C GLY A 19 6.55 -22.59 -13.39
N ARG A 20 7.41 -22.34 -12.40
CA ARG A 20 7.47 -21.05 -11.69
C ARG A 20 7.86 -19.91 -12.64
N ALA A 21 8.87 -20.11 -13.47
CA ALA A 21 9.32 -19.12 -14.46
C ALA A 21 8.23 -18.81 -15.51
N GLN A 22 7.45 -19.81 -15.93
CA GLN A 22 6.31 -19.59 -16.83
C GLN A 22 5.22 -18.74 -16.18
N ALA A 23 4.90 -19.00 -14.92
CA ALA A 23 3.94 -18.17 -14.18
C ALA A 23 4.44 -16.73 -14.05
N GLU A 24 5.71 -16.51 -13.70
CA GLU A 24 6.29 -15.16 -13.64
C GLU A 24 6.22 -14.43 -14.99
N ALA A 25 6.56 -15.11 -16.09
CA ALA A 25 6.49 -14.53 -17.43
C ALA A 25 5.05 -14.12 -17.81
N LEU A 26 4.05 -14.87 -17.37
CA LEU A 26 2.65 -14.55 -17.60
C LEU A 26 2.22 -13.26 -16.86
N PHE A 27 2.71 -13.06 -15.62
CA PHE A 27 2.36 -11.89 -14.82
C PHE A 27 3.23 -10.65 -15.10
N ALA A 28 4.39 -10.80 -15.74
CA ALA A 28 5.33 -9.71 -16.01
C ALA A 28 4.72 -8.44 -16.64
N PRO A 29 3.75 -8.51 -17.58
CA PRO A 29 3.11 -7.32 -18.14
C PRO A 29 2.26 -6.52 -17.14
N THR A 30 1.87 -7.14 -16.02
CA THR A 30 1.00 -6.54 -14.99
C THR A 30 1.77 -5.90 -13.85
N GLY A 31 3.04 -6.29 -13.66
CA GLY A 31 3.94 -5.75 -12.65
C GLY A 31 4.83 -6.82 -12.02
N ALA A 32 5.21 -6.60 -10.76
CA ALA A 32 6.10 -7.50 -10.02
C ALA A 32 5.39 -8.77 -9.54
N THR A 33 6.15 -9.81 -9.24
CA THR A 33 5.67 -11.02 -8.59
C THR A 33 6.34 -11.18 -7.23
N LEU A 34 5.64 -11.79 -6.28
CA LEU A 34 6.14 -12.13 -4.96
C LEU A 34 5.80 -13.59 -4.65
N TRP A 35 6.82 -14.45 -4.55
CA TRP A 35 6.63 -15.82 -4.11
C TRP A 35 6.46 -15.90 -2.61
N VAL A 36 5.39 -16.56 -2.18
CA VAL A 36 5.14 -16.88 -0.77
C VAL A 36 5.37 -18.38 -0.51
N ALA A 37 5.73 -18.71 0.73
CA ALA A 37 6.09 -20.07 1.10
C ALA A 37 4.87 -20.97 1.37
N ARG A 38 3.76 -20.39 1.82
CA ARG A 38 2.53 -21.11 2.14
C ARG A 38 1.36 -20.53 1.37
N GLU A 39 0.40 -21.37 1.02
CA GLU A 39 -0.83 -20.93 0.33
C GLU A 39 -1.59 -19.88 1.15
N ALA A 40 -1.72 -20.10 2.47
CA ALA A 40 -2.37 -19.17 3.40
C ALA A 40 -1.66 -17.80 3.53
N ASP A 41 -0.45 -17.63 2.99
CA ASP A 41 0.20 -16.32 2.93
C ASP A 41 -0.40 -15.44 1.82
N LEU A 42 -1.12 -16.02 0.85
CA LEU A 42 -1.85 -15.28 -0.18
C LEU A 42 -2.98 -14.42 0.39
N ASP A 43 -3.57 -14.80 1.53
CA ASP A 43 -4.57 -13.97 2.22
C ASP A 43 -3.98 -12.64 2.68
N ALA A 44 -2.74 -12.67 3.17
CA ALA A 44 -2.01 -11.46 3.53
C ALA A 44 -1.66 -10.64 2.28
N VAL A 45 -1.24 -11.28 1.17
CA VAL A 45 -1.00 -10.57 -0.09
C VAL A 45 -2.27 -9.90 -0.60
N THR A 46 -3.42 -10.57 -0.52
CA THR A 46 -4.73 -10.01 -0.89
C THR A 46 -5.08 -8.79 -0.05
N ALA A 47 -4.87 -8.86 1.27
CA ALA A 47 -5.10 -7.74 2.17
C ALA A 47 -4.16 -6.54 1.90
N LEU A 48 -2.87 -6.78 1.62
CA LEU A 48 -1.91 -5.70 1.39
C LEU A 48 -1.95 -5.12 -0.03
N SER A 49 -1.89 -5.98 -1.05
CA SER A 49 -1.75 -5.61 -2.46
C SER A 49 -3.10 -5.59 -3.18
N GLY A 50 -3.91 -6.64 -3.01
CA GLY A 50 -5.22 -6.74 -3.69
C GLY A 50 -6.16 -5.60 -3.31
N SER A 51 -6.28 -5.35 -2.01
CA SER A 51 -7.06 -4.22 -1.46
C SER A 51 -6.25 -2.91 -1.39
N GLY A 52 -4.93 -2.98 -1.57
CA GLY A 52 -3.99 -1.87 -1.39
C GLY A 52 -4.34 -0.56 -2.11
N PRO A 53 -4.68 -0.59 -3.41
CA PRO A 53 -5.05 0.62 -4.16
C PRO A 53 -6.21 1.40 -3.52
N ALA A 54 -7.19 0.72 -2.93
CA ALA A 54 -8.32 1.38 -2.28
C ALA A 54 -7.86 2.23 -1.08
N TYR A 55 -6.85 1.75 -0.33
CA TYR A 55 -6.31 2.51 0.80
C TYR A 55 -5.56 3.75 0.34
N VAL A 56 -4.84 3.66 -0.79
CA VAL A 56 -4.17 4.81 -1.40
C VAL A 56 -5.21 5.85 -1.85
N PHE A 57 -6.27 5.42 -2.52
CA PHE A 57 -7.34 6.31 -2.96
C PHE A 57 -8.04 6.97 -1.77
N TYR A 58 -8.31 6.23 -0.69
CA TYR A 58 -8.92 6.78 0.52
C TYR A 58 -8.09 7.91 1.15
N VAL A 59 -6.76 7.77 1.20
CA VAL A 59 -5.90 8.85 1.71
C VAL A 59 -5.80 10.03 0.74
N LEU A 60 -5.78 9.77 -0.57
CA LEU A 60 -5.82 10.84 -1.58
C LEU A 60 -7.12 11.65 -1.47
N GLU A 61 -8.26 10.99 -1.29
CA GLU A 61 -9.56 11.64 -1.05
C GLU A 61 -9.51 12.54 0.19
N ALA A 62 -8.95 12.03 1.31
CA ALA A 62 -8.80 12.81 2.53
C ALA A 62 -7.89 14.04 2.35
N MET A 63 -6.78 13.91 1.62
CA MET A 63 -5.89 15.04 1.30
C MET A 63 -6.57 16.07 0.41
N MET A 64 -7.34 15.62 -0.60
CA MET A 64 -8.09 16.50 -1.49
C MET A 64 -9.18 17.26 -0.75
N GLN A 65 -9.88 16.60 0.17
CA GLN A 65 -10.87 17.25 1.04
C GLN A 65 -10.22 18.34 1.91
N ALA A 66 -9.10 18.02 2.57
CA ALA A 66 -8.37 18.98 3.39
C ALA A 66 -7.85 20.17 2.57
N ALA A 67 -7.42 19.95 1.32
CA ALA A 67 -6.99 21.03 0.42
C ALA A 67 -8.12 22.04 0.14
N VAL A 68 -9.33 21.54 -0.11
CA VAL A 68 -10.52 22.41 -0.33
C VAL A 68 -10.88 23.18 0.94
N GLU A 69 -10.82 22.53 2.11
CA GLU A 69 -11.04 23.19 3.40
C GLU A 69 -10.00 24.28 3.71
N MET A 70 -8.78 24.13 3.19
CA MET A 70 -7.71 25.13 3.24
C MET A 70 -7.85 26.23 2.16
N GLY A 71 -8.91 26.22 1.36
CA GLY A 71 -9.22 27.25 0.37
C GLY A 71 -8.59 27.02 -1.01
N LEU A 72 -8.04 25.84 -1.28
CA LEU A 72 -7.54 25.49 -2.63
C LEU A 72 -8.69 25.00 -3.52
N SER A 73 -8.48 25.11 -4.84
CA SER A 73 -9.42 24.50 -5.78
C SER A 73 -9.33 22.96 -5.74
N PRO A 74 -10.39 22.23 -6.11
CA PRO A 74 -10.35 20.78 -6.23
C PRO A 74 -9.22 20.27 -7.13
N GLU A 75 -8.92 20.99 -8.22
CA GLU A 75 -7.85 20.65 -9.17
C GLU A 75 -6.46 20.84 -8.55
N GLN A 76 -6.26 21.92 -7.78
CA GLN A 76 -5.03 22.16 -7.04
C GLN A 76 -4.82 21.09 -5.96
N GLY A 77 -5.87 20.79 -5.17
CA GLY A 77 -5.82 19.74 -4.15
C GLY A 77 -5.50 18.37 -4.74
N ARG A 78 -6.13 18.01 -5.87
CA ARG A 78 -5.84 16.78 -6.60
C ARG A 78 -4.38 16.72 -7.05
N SER A 79 -3.89 17.78 -7.67
CA SER A 79 -2.52 17.84 -8.20
C SER A 79 -1.49 17.70 -7.09
N LEU A 80 -1.67 18.41 -5.98
CA LEU A 80 -0.78 18.35 -4.81
C LEU A 80 -0.79 16.97 -4.15
N ALA A 81 -1.98 16.39 -3.93
CA ALA A 81 -2.11 15.08 -3.29
C ALA A 81 -1.45 13.97 -4.13
N GLN A 82 -1.73 13.95 -5.44
CA GLN A 82 -1.17 12.95 -6.34
C GLN A 82 0.36 13.05 -6.46
N ALA A 83 0.90 14.26 -6.67
CA ALA A 83 2.34 14.48 -6.76
C ALA A 83 3.06 14.14 -5.44
N THR A 84 2.44 14.44 -4.30
CA THR A 84 2.99 14.11 -2.97
C THR A 84 3.08 12.60 -2.76
N PHE A 85 2.03 11.86 -3.12
CA PHE A 85 2.03 10.39 -3.04
C PHE A 85 3.05 9.76 -4.00
N ASP A 86 3.10 10.20 -5.25
CA ASP A 86 4.05 9.70 -6.25
C ASP A 86 5.49 9.93 -5.78
N GLY A 87 5.84 11.17 -5.41
CA GLY A 87 7.19 11.52 -4.94
C GLY A 87 7.58 10.81 -3.63
N GLY A 88 6.67 10.75 -2.65
CA GLY A 88 6.92 10.11 -1.35
C GLY A 88 7.14 8.60 -1.47
N THR A 89 6.31 7.93 -2.28
CA THR A 89 6.47 6.48 -2.52
C THR A 89 7.69 6.17 -3.39
N ALA A 90 7.97 6.98 -4.41
CA ALA A 90 9.17 6.85 -5.23
C ALA A 90 10.45 6.99 -4.39
N LEU A 91 10.50 7.98 -3.49
CA LEU A 91 11.63 8.16 -2.57
C LEU A 91 11.79 6.95 -1.65
N ALA A 92 10.69 6.43 -1.09
CA ALA A 92 10.74 5.25 -0.23
C ALA A 92 11.23 4.00 -0.97
N MET A 93 10.85 3.81 -2.24
CA MET A 93 11.33 2.69 -3.06
C MET A 93 12.81 2.79 -3.43
N ALA A 94 13.31 4.01 -3.65
CA ALA A 94 14.70 4.24 -4.05
C ALA A 94 15.67 4.32 -2.86
N SER A 95 15.16 4.45 -1.63
CA SER A 95 15.98 4.66 -0.44
C SER A 95 16.33 3.33 0.25
N PRO A 96 17.57 3.19 0.78
CA PRO A 96 17.91 2.11 1.70
C PRO A 96 17.34 2.34 3.12
N LEU A 97 16.79 3.52 3.40
CA LEU A 97 16.29 3.90 4.72
C LEU A 97 14.85 3.42 4.92
N SER A 98 14.51 3.13 6.18
CA SER A 98 13.13 2.78 6.52
C SER A 98 12.18 3.98 6.32
N PRO A 99 10.88 3.75 6.03
CA PRO A 99 9.88 4.83 5.99
C PRO A 99 9.80 5.64 7.28
N ALA A 100 10.07 5.02 8.44
CA ALA A 100 10.10 5.73 9.72
C ALA A 100 11.28 6.72 9.78
N THR A 101 12.44 6.34 9.26
CA THR A 101 13.63 7.20 9.15
C THR A 101 13.39 8.33 8.15
N LEU A 102 12.84 8.03 6.96
CA LEU A 102 12.51 9.05 5.96
C LEU A 102 11.51 10.07 6.51
N ARG A 103 10.46 9.61 7.21
CA ARG A 103 9.50 10.49 7.90
C ARG A 103 10.19 11.39 8.92
N ALA A 104 11.11 10.84 9.73
CA ALA A 104 11.84 11.62 10.73
C ALA A 104 12.72 12.71 10.09
N GLN A 105 13.36 12.43 8.95
CA GLN A 105 14.22 13.40 8.25
C GLN A 105 13.45 14.63 7.74
N VAL A 106 12.15 14.50 7.46
CA VAL A 106 11.29 15.62 7.02
C VAL A 106 10.43 16.20 8.16
N THR A 107 10.69 15.80 9.41
CA THR A 107 9.94 16.23 10.59
C THR A 107 10.85 17.00 11.55
N SER A 108 10.85 18.32 11.46
CA SER A 108 11.51 19.19 12.45
C SER A 108 10.61 19.40 13.67
N GLN A 109 11.20 19.34 14.87
CA GLN A 109 10.47 19.62 16.12
C GLN A 109 9.87 21.03 16.07
N GLY A 110 8.58 21.15 16.39
CA GLY A 110 7.83 22.42 16.32
C GLY A 110 7.44 22.88 14.90
N GLY A 111 7.80 22.12 13.86
CA GLY A 111 7.40 22.41 12.48
C GLY A 111 5.98 21.94 12.13
N THR A 112 5.50 22.31 10.93
CA THR A 112 4.18 21.93 10.42
C THR A 112 4.00 20.41 10.30
N THR A 113 5.02 19.70 9.80
CA THR A 113 5.01 18.23 9.71
C THR A 113 4.88 17.59 11.09
N HIS A 114 5.58 18.13 12.10
CA HIS A 114 5.52 17.61 13.46
C HIS A 114 4.11 17.75 14.07
N ALA A 115 3.46 18.90 13.87
CA ALA A 115 2.07 19.10 14.30
C ALA A 115 1.11 18.12 13.62
N ALA A 116 1.23 17.95 12.29
CA ALA A 116 0.38 17.03 11.53
C ALA A 116 0.57 15.56 11.97
N ILE A 117 1.81 15.07 12.06
CA ILE A 117 2.10 13.70 12.48
C ILE A 117 1.64 13.44 13.91
N SER A 118 1.86 14.39 14.83
CA SER A 118 1.42 14.25 16.22
C SER A 118 -0.11 14.14 16.32
N SER A 119 -0.84 14.91 15.50
CA SER A 119 -2.30 14.81 15.41
C SER A 119 -2.76 13.44 14.89
N LEU A 120 -2.13 12.92 13.83
CA LEU A 120 -2.43 11.59 13.29
C LEU A 120 -2.14 10.47 14.30
N GLU A 121 -1.06 10.60 15.06
CA GLU A 121 -0.69 9.64 16.11
C GLU A 121 -1.67 9.68 17.29
N ALA A 122 -2.06 10.88 17.75
CA ALA A 122 -3.06 11.06 18.80
C ALA A 122 -4.45 10.53 18.39
N ALA A 123 -4.81 10.68 17.11
CA ALA A 123 -6.04 10.12 16.54
C ALA A 123 -5.96 8.59 16.30
N GLY A 124 -4.82 7.95 16.54
CA GLY A 124 -4.67 6.51 16.40
C GLY A 124 -4.71 6.02 14.94
N VAL A 125 -4.43 6.88 13.96
CA VAL A 125 -4.59 6.56 12.52
C VAL A 125 -3.77 5.33 12.12
N LYS A 126 -2.53 5.21 12.60
CA LYS A 126 -1.69 4.03 12.33
C LYS A 126 -2.32 2.74 12.85
N ALA A 127 -2.88 2.76 14.06
CA ALA A 127 -3.53 1.60 14.66
C ALA A 127 -4.82 1.23 13.91
N ALA A 128 -5.61 2.24 13.50
CA ALA A 128 -6.80 2.04 12.69
C ALA A 128 -6.46 1.41 11.33
N PHE A 129 -5.39 1.87 10.68
CA PHE A 129 -4.94 1.31 9.40
C PHE A 129 -4.50 -0.16 9.53
N VAL A 130 -3.73 -0.50 10.56
CA VAL A 130 -3.35 -1.90 10.86
C VAL A 130 -4.58 -2.77 11.10
N LYS A 131 -5.56 -2.27 11.85
CA LYS A 131 -6.82 -2.96 12.10
C LYS A 131 -7.61 -3.18 10.80
N ALA A 132 -7.66 -2.20 9.92
CA ALA A 132 -8.35 -2.31 8.63
C ALA A 132 -7.75 -3.40 7.74
N LEU A 133 -6.42 -3.46 7.62
CA LEU A 133 -5.73 -4.50 6.84
C LEU A 133 -5.92 -5.89 7.48
N SER A 134 -5.95 -5.96 8.81
CA SER A 134 -6.23 -7.22 9.52
C SER A 134 -7.67 -7.71 9.24
N ALA A 135 -8.64 -6.80 9.17
CA ALA A 135 -10.02 -7.13 8.80
C ALA A 135 -10.12 -7.59 7.33
N ALA A 136 -9.39 -6.96 6.40
CA ALA A 136 -9.32 -7.40 5.01
C ALA A 136 -8.74 -8.81 4.89
N ARG A 137 -7.66 -9.12 5.65
CA ARG A 137 -7.10 -10.47 5.72
C ARG A 137 -8.10 -11.48 6.27
N GLN A 138 -8.78 -11.14 7.37
CA GLN A 138 -9.77 -12.02 7.97
C GLN A 138 -10.88 -12.36 6.97
N ARG A 139 -11.36 -11.37 6.20
CA ARG A 139 -12.36 -11.62 5.16
C ARG A 139 -11.81 -12.48 4.01
N ALA A 140 -10.54 -12.32 3.63
CA ALA A 140 -9.91 -13.17 2.62
C ALA A 140 -9.89 -14.64 3.06
N VAL A 141 -9.56 -14.90 4.33
CA VAL A 141 -9.60 -16.26 4.92
C VAL A 141 -11.01 -16.84 4.87
N GLU A 142 -12.01 -16.08 5.33
CA GLU A 142 -13.42 -16.52 5.30
C GLU A 142 -13.90 -16.89 3.88
N LEU A 143 -13.53 -16.08 2.89
CA LEU A 143 -13.83 -16.37 1.48
C LEU A 143 -13.08 -17.60 0.98
N GLY A 144 -11.84 -17.81 1.42
CA GLY A 144 -11.07 -19.02 1.13
C GLY A 144 -11.76 -20.27 1.67
N ASP A 145 -12.29 -20.21 2.90
CA ASP A 145 -13.01 -21.33 3.53
C ASP A 145 -14.40 -21.57 2.91
N GLU A 146 -15.09 -20.52 2.42
CA GLU A 146 -16.40 -20.61 1.78
C GLU A 146 -16.35 -21.25 0.38
N PHE A 147 -15.24 -21.06 -0.36
CA PHE A 147 -15.15 -21.39 -1.79
C PHE A 147 -13.96 -22.29 -2.18
N GLY A 148 -13.02 -22.59 -1.29
CA GLY A 148 -11.83 -23.42 -1.50
C GLY A 148 -12.03 -24.88 -1.10
#